data_AF-A0A4Y2PQF8-F1
#
_entry.id   AF-A0A4Y2PQF8-F1
#
_cell.length_a   1.000
_cell.length_b   1.000
_cell.length_c   1.000
_cell.angle_alpha   90.00
_cell.angle_beta   90.00
_cell.angle_gamma   90.00
#
_symmetry.space_group_name_H-M   'P 1'
#
loop_
_entity.id
_entity.type
_entity.pdbx_description
1 polymer ?
#
loop_
_entity_poly.entity_id
_entity_poly.type
_entity_poly.pdbx_seq_one_letter_code
_entity_poly.pdbx_strand_id
1 'polypeptide(L)'
;MRIVFEVRKGLRIGIELKCNTCFITEIVWSENPYSDKMPINTAAVSGIMTIGGGYSNLEDILSALDIPSMTSHTFQKGHSRISATWEETAAQSSNGRETTGDRGR
;
A
#
# COMPACT_ATOMS: atom_id res chain seq x y z
N MET A 1 -26.45 -16.16 0.15
CA MET A 1 -26.00 -14.81 0.53
C MET A 1 -26.31 -13.86 -0.60
N ARG A 2 -26.49 -12.56 -0.32
CA ARG A 2 -26.63 -11.52 -1.35
C ARG A 2 -25.57 -10.45 -1.15
N ILE A 3 -25.11 -9.88 -2.25
CA ILE A 3 -24.24 -8.71 -2.23
C ILE A 3 -25.11 -7.50 -1.85
N VAL A 4 -24.67 -6.71 -0.88
CA VAL A 4 -25.36 -5.48 -0.46
C VAL A 4 -24.76 -4.30 -1.20
N PHE A 5 -23.44 -4.10 -1.10
CA PHE A 5 -22.69 -3.06 -1.81
C PHE A 5 -21.18 -3.33 -1.78
N GLU A 6 -20.44 -2.52 -2.55
CA GLU A 6 -18.98 -2.51 -2.60
C GLU A 6 -18.41 -1.38 -1.71
N VAL A 7 -17.43 -1.71 -0.88
CA VAL A 7 -16.64 -0.79 -0.07
C VAL A 7 -15.28 -0.59 -0.70
N ARG A 8 -14.84 0.66 -0.91
CA ARG A 8 -13.50 0.97 -1.43
C ARG A 8 -12.68 1.75 -0.42
N LYS A 9 -11.43 1.33 -0.21
CA LYS A 9 -10.41 2.00 0.61
C LYS A 9 -9.12 2.13 -0.19
N GLY A 10 -9.12 3.07 -1.13
CA GLY A 10 -8.09 3.15 -2.16
C GLY A 10 -8.21 1.95 -3.12
N LEU A 11 -7.12 1.22 -3.31
CA LEU A 11 -7.06 0.00 -4.13
C LEU A 11 -7.58 -1.24 -3.40
N ARG A 12 -7.82 -1.15 -2.09
CA ARG A 12 -8.44 -2.24 -1.34
C ARG A 12 -9.96 -2.20 -1.51
N ILE A 13 -10.52 -3.33 -1.92
CA ILE A 13 -11.96 -3.51 -2.14
C ILE A 13 -12.51 -4.46 -1.08
N GLY A 14 -13.72 -4.19 -0.60
CA GLY A 14 -14.48 -5.09 0.26
C GLY A 14 -15.88 -5.27 -0.30
N ILE A 15 -16.40 -6.49 -0.28
CA ILE A 15 -17.77 -6.79 -0.68
C ILE A 15 -18.56 -7.09 0.58
N GLU A 16 -19.60 -6.28 0.85
CA GLU A 16 -20.51 -6.57 1.94
C GLU A 16 -21.53 -7.63 1.50
N LEU A 17 -21.52 -8.76 2.20
CA LEU A 17 -22.41 -9.89 1.98
C LEU A 17 -23.40 -9.99 3.14
N LYS A 18 -24.68 -10.17 2.83
CA LYS A 18 -25.73 -10.44 3.81
C LYS A 18 -26.31 -11.82 3.60
N CYS A 19 -26.40 -12.61 4.66
CA CYS A 19 -27.12 -13.88 4.63
C CYS A 19 -28.64 -13.63 4.58
N ASN A 20 -29.33 -14.37 3.72
CA ASN A 20 -30.78 -14.21 3.56
C ASN A 20 -31.58 -14.94 4.64
N THR A 21 -30.97 -15.88 5.36
CA THR A 21 -31.65 -16.71 6.37
C THR A 21 -31.36 -16.22 7.79
N CYS A 22 -30.08 -16.05 8.13
CA CYS A 22 -29.68 -15.61 9.48
C CYS A 22 -29.42 -14.11 9.60
N PHE A 23 -29.53 -13.34 8.51
CA PHE A 23 -29.31 -11.89 8.46
C PHE A 23 -27.94 -11.38 8.92
N ILE A 24 -26.97 -12.27 9.16
CA ILE A 24 -25.57 -11.93 9.41
C ILE A 24 -25.00 -11.19 8.20
N THR A 25 -24.26 -10.12 8.47
CA THR A 25 -23.53 -9.34 7.47
C THR A 25 -22.04 -9.47 7.72
N GLU A 26 -21.27 -9.76 6.67
CA GLU A 26 -19.81 -9.80 6.71
C GLU A 26 -19.22 -9.08 5.50
N ILE A 27 -18.02 -8.54 5.66
CA ILE A 27 -17.27 -7.92 4.56
C ILE A 27 -16.11 -8.83 4.19
N VAL A 28 -16.11 -9.31 2.95
CA VAL A 28 -15.01 -10.06 2.37
C VAL A 28 -14.08 -9.07 1.67
N TRP A 29 -12.82 -8.98 2.13
CA TRP A 29 -11.83 -8.04 1.59
C TRP A 29 -10.98 -8.70 0.50
N SER A 30 -10.56 -7.89 -0.50
CA SER A 30 -9.67 -8.30 -1.59
C SER A 30 -8.24 -8.62 -1.12
N GLU A 31 -7.84 -8.10 0.04
CA GLU A 31 -6.61 -8.47 0.74
C GLU A 31 -6.94 -8.80 2.20
N ASN A 32 -6.18 -9.73 2.79
CA ASN A 32 -6.26 -9.99 4.23
C ASN A 32 -5.60 -8.82 4.99
N PRO A 33 -6.34 -8.03 5.80
CA PRO A 33 -5.79 -6.90 6.54
C PRO A 33 -4.79 -7.32 7.64
N TYR A 34 -4.78 -8.60 8.01
CA TYR A 34 -3.89 -9.19 9.02
C TYR A 34 -2.71 -9.95 8.38
N SER A 35 -2.50 -9.82 7.07
CA SER A 35 -1.34 -10.41 6.42
C SER A 35 -0.08 -9.64 6.77
N ASP A 36 1.04 -10.35 6.93
CA ASP A 36 2.39 -9.76 7.05
C ASP A 36 2.90 -9.13 5.74
N LYS A 37 2.11 -9.20 4.67
CA LYS A 37 2.45 -8.58 3.38
C LYS A 37 2.20 -7.07 3.44
N MET A 38 2.95 -6.35 2.61
CA MET A 38 2.74 -4.92 2.43
C MET A 38 1.30 -4.64 1.94
N PRO A 39 0.53 -3.77 2.60
CA PRO A 39 -0.84 -3.46 2.19
C PRO A 39 -0.87 -2.85 0.77
N ILE A 40 -1.87 -3.21 -0.03
CA ILE A 40 -1.94 -2.90 -1.47
C ILE A 40 -1.74 -1.41 -1.80
N ASN A 41 -2.31 -0.51 -1.00
CA ASN A 41 -2.12 0.93 -1.21
C ASN A 41 -0.65 1.34 -1.05
N THR A 42 0.02 0.78 -0.05
CA THR A 42 1.46 1.02 0.18
C THR A 42 2.30 0.41 -0.93
N ALA A 43 1.95 -0.80 -1.37
CA ALA A 43 2.66 -1.49 -2.43
C ALA A 43 2.58 -0.72 -3.75
N ALA A 44 1.41 -0.19 -4.10
CA ALA A 44 1.22 0.63 -5.29
C ALA A 44 2.01 1.95 -5.22
N VAL A 45 1.98 2.63 -4.07
CA VAL A 45 2.77 3.86 -3.86
C VAL A 45 4.27 3.57 -3.92
N SER A 46 4.74 2.50 -3.28
CA SER A 46 6.15 2.07 -3.34
C SER A 46 6.58 1.74 -4.76
N GLY A 47 5.75 1.00 -5.50
CA GLY A 47 6.01 0.64 -6.89
C GLY A 47 6.15 1.87 -7.79
N ILE A 48 5.23 2.83 -7.69
CA ILE A 48 5.31 4.04 -8.52
C ILE A 48 6.50 4.92 -8.12
N MET A 49 6.78 5.06 -6.83
CA MET A 49 7.94 5.84 -6.36
C MET A 49 9.26 5.21 -6.81
N THR A 50 9.33 3.88 -6.84
CA THR A 50 10.53 3.14 -7.29
C THR A 50 10.87 3.43 -8.75
N ILE A 51 9.88 3.67 -9.60
CA ILE A 51 10.10 4.08 -11.00
C ILE A 51 10.23 5.61 -11.16
N GLY A 52 10.33 6.36 -10.06
CA GLY A 52 10.43 7.82 -10.07
C GLY A 52 9.11 8.54 -10.40
N GLY A 53 7.98 7.83 -10.35
CA GLY A 53 6.66 8.39 -10.66
C GLY A 53 5.94 8.96 -9.43
N GLY A 54 5.00 9.86 -9.68
CA GLY A 54 4.14 10.49 -8.66
C GLY A 54 2.69 10.01 -8.69
N TYR A 55 1.82 10.73 -7.97
CA TYR A 55 0.38 10.45 -7.92
C TYR A 55 -0.26 10.38 -9.31
N SER A 56 0.02 11.36 -10.18
CA SER A 56 -0.55 11.41 -11.53
C SER A 56 -0.15 10.19 -12.37
N ASN A 57 1.09 9.72 -12.26
CA ASN A 57 1.51 8.52 -13.00
C ASN A 57 0.81 7.26 -12.49
N LEU A 58 0.58 7.15 -11.18
CA LEU A 58 -0.19 6.06 -10.61
C LEU A 58 -1.66 6.11 -11.10
N GLU A 59 -2.26 7.29 -11.10
CA GLU A 59 -3.63 7.52 -11.60
C GLU A 59 -3.75 7.16 -13.09
N ASP A 60 -2.80 7.57 -13.92
CA ASP A 60 -2.78 7.27 -15.35
C ASP A 60 -2.72 5.75 -15.62
N ILE A 61 -1.80 5.04 -14.95
CA ILE A 61 -1.65 3.59 -15.13
C ILE A 61 -2.91 2.85 -14.67
N LEU A 62 -3.48 3.24 -13.53
CA LEU A 62 -4.69 2.62 -13.02
C LEU A 62 -5.90 2.92 -13.90
N SER A 63 -6.00 4.14 -14.43
CA SER A 63 -7.04 4.51 -15.40
C SER A 63 -6.92 3.72 -16.70
N ALA A 64 -5.70 3.46 -17.18
CA ALA A 64 -5.49 2.63 -18.37
C ALA A 64 -5.92 1.15 -18.16
N LEU A 65 -5.98 0.70 -16.91
CA LEU A 65 -6.43 -0.63 -16.52
C LEU A 65 -7.91 -0.68 -16.09
N ASP A 66 -8.64 0.43 -16.20
CA ASP A 66 -10.01 0.58 -15.69
C ASP A 66 -10.14 0.27 -14.19
N ILE A 67 -9.11 0.64 -13.41
CA ILE A 67 -9.07 0.48 -11.95
C ILE A 67 -9.19 1.87 -11.32
N PRO A 68 -10.26 2.15 -10.54
CA PRO A 68 -10.35 3.44 -9.86
C PRO A 68 -9.28 3.60 -8.78
N SER A 69 -8.60 4.75 -8.83
CA SER A 69 -7.43 5.05 -8.01
C SER A 69 -7.77 5.38 -6.55
N MET A 70 -6.72 5.39 -5.71
CA MET A 70 -6.79 5.98 -4.38
C MET A 70 -6.82 7.51 -4.47
N THR A 71 -7.29 8.19 -3.42
CA THR A 71 -7.25 9.66 -3.39
C THR A 71 -5.81 10.16 -3.26
N SER A 72 -5.54 11.36 -3.79
CA SER A 72 -4.24 12.04 -3.62
C SER A 72 -3.80 12.13 -2.15
N HIS A 73 -4.72 12.41 -1.22
CA HIS A 73 -4.42 12.40 0.21
C HIS A 73 -3.96 11.01 0.73
N THR A 74 -4.57 9.92 0.25
CA THR A 74 -4.16 8.56 0.61
C THR A 74 -2.79 8.23 0.05
N PHE A 75 -2.52 8.64 -1.20
CA PHE A 75 -1.22 8.52 -1.83
C PHE A 75 -0.14 9.25 -1.03
N GLN A 76 -0.36 10.51 -0.67
CA GLN A 76 0.61 11.32 0.07
C GLN A 76 0.96 10.71 1.42
N LYS A 77 -0.01 10.15 2.14
CA LYS A 77 0.26 9.41 3.39
C LYS A 77 1.18 8.21 3.15
N GLY A 78 0.94 7.45 2.08
CA GLY A 78 1.81 6.34 1.69
C GLY A 78 3.21 6.82 1.34
N HIS A 79 3.30 7.90 0.56
CA HIS A 79 4.55 8.48 0.09
C HIS A 79 5.42 8.97 1.25
N SER A 80 4.85 9.75 2.18
CA SER A 80 5.56 10.23 3.37
C SER A 80 6.09 9.07 4.22
N ARG A 81 5.29 8.00 4.40
CA ARG A 81 5.72 6.84 5.16
C ARG A 81 6.91 6.13 4.50
N ILE A 82 6.85 5.91 3.19
CA ILE A 82 7.92 5.25 2.44
C ILE A 82 9.20 6.11 2.44
N SER A 83 9.05 7.43 2.24
CA SER A 83 10.17 8.37 2.25
C SER A 83 10.91 8.35 3.59
N ALA A 84 10.16 8.39 4.71
CA ALA A 84 10.75 8.29 6.05
C ALA A 84 11.54 6.98 6.24
N THR A 85 10.99 5.85 5.79
CA THR A 85 11.70 4.56 5.86
C THR A 85 12.97 4.54 5.01
N TRP A 86 12.96 5.18 3.83
CA TRP A 86 14.15 5.31 2.99
C TRP A 86 15.23 6.18 3.65
N GLU A 87 14.85 7.31 4.23
CA GLU A 87 15.75 8.19 4.97
C GLU A 87 16.39 7.47 6.17
N GLU A 88 15.59 6.74 6.96
CA GLU A 88 16.08 5.93 8.07
C GLU A 88 17.07 4.85 7.60
N THR A 89 16.74 4.14 6.52
CA THR A 89 17.61 3.09 5.95
C THR A 89 18.91 3.68 5.41
N ALA A 90 18.84 4.86 4.77
CA ALA A 90 20.01 5.57 4.28
C ALA A 90 20.93 6.04 5.43
N ALA A 91 20.36 6.52 6.54
CA ALA A 91 21.11 6.90 7.72
C ALA A 91 21.82 5.70 8.37
N GLN A 92 21.13 4.57 8.52
CA GLN A 92 21.69 3.34 9.09
C GLN A 92 22.83 2.78 8.23
N SER A 93 22.65 2.74 6.91
CA SER A 93 23.68 2.26 5.98
C SER A 93 24.90 3.18 5.91
N SER A 94 24.73 4.47 6.19
CA SER A 94 25.84 5.43 6.30
C SER A 94 26.64 5.21 7.59
N ASN A 95 25.98 5.02 8.74
CA ASN A 95 26.63 4.73 10.02
C ASN A 95 27.33 3.35 10.07
N GLY A 96 26.87 2.37 9.30
CA GLY A 96 27.49 1.04 9.22
C GLY A 96 28.88 0.98 8.55
N ARG A 97 29.35 2.08 7.94
CA ARG A 97 30.67 2.14 7.28
C ARG A 97 31.83 2.51 8.21
N GLU A 98 31.58 2.95 9.44
CA GLU A 98 32.64 3.39 10.36
C GLU A 98 33.28 2.27 11.20
N THR A 99 32.75 1.04 11.20
CA THR A 99 33.22 -0.04 12.09
C THR A 99 33.98 -1.19 11.41
N THR A 100 34.25 -1.11 10.10
CA THR A 100 35.03 -2.13 9.37
C THR A 100 36.46 -1.70 9.04
N GLY A 101 36.94 -0.61 9.66
CA GLY A 101 38.28 -0.05 9.46
C GLY A 101 39.22 -0.19 10.66
N ASP A 102 39.15 -1.27 11.45
CA ASP A 102 40.28 -1.63 12.33
C ASP A 102 40.25 -3.12 12.71
N ARG A 103 40.86 -3.95 11.88
CA ARG A 103 41.37 -5.26 12.30
C ARG A 103 42.51 -5.71 11.39
N GLY A 104 43.71 -5.22 11.74
CA GLY A 104 44.96 -5.98 11.69
C GLY A 104 45.60 -6.20 10.32
N ARG A 105 46.62 -5.38 10.02
CA ARG A 105 47.93 -5.90 9.62
C ARG A 105 49.04 -4.92 10.01
#